data_AF-A0A9P4WRE7-F1
#
_entry.id   AF-A0A9P4WRE7-F1
#
_cell.length_a   1.000
_cell.length_b   1.000
_cell.length_c   1.000
_cell.angle_alpha   90.00
_cell.angle_beta   90.00
_cell.angle_gamma   90.00
#
_symmetry.space_group_name_H-M   'P 1'
#
loop_
_entity.id
_entity.type
_entity.pdbx_description
1 polymer ?
#
loop_
_entity_poly.entity_id
_entity_poly.type
_entity_poly.pdbx_seq_one_letter_code
_entity_poly.pdbx_strand_id
1 'polypeptide(L)'
;MPSWSWMACTGGIQFLNIEYGELSLNKSLTFDKTRKEALNSDLAAFVDCKFESDGDGNYLLVDAASMNVGWIKVDVKDGGSLNDMYCIVVGKEKKDKVEGYFVLAVLWNGSANEYRRVGLGAVECRFVEKAQENVALV
;
A
#
# COMPACT_ATOMS: atom_id res chain seq x y z
N MET A 1 -10.23 18.11 23.97
CA MET A 1 -11.26 18.25 22.91
C MET A 1 -10.60 17.92 21.59
N PRO A 2 -10.92 16.81 20.92
CA PRO A 2 -10.38 16.57 19.59
C PRO A 2 -11.04 17.54 18.61
N SER A 3 -10.22 18.21 17.80
CA SER A 3 -10.63 19.18 16.79
C SER A 3 -11.28 18.47 15.60
N TRP A 4 -12.59 18.62 15.45
CA TRP A 4 -13.38 18.17 14.29
C TRP A 4 -13.17 19.07 13.08
N SER A 5 -11.97 19.05 12.49
CA SER A 5 -11.65 19.84 11.30
C SER A 5 -12.40 19.40 10.04
N TRP A 6 -13.13 18.28 10.08
CA TRP A 6 -13.80 17.73 8.89
C TRP A 6 -15.29 18.11 8.80
N MET A 7 -15.90 18.56 9.90
CA MET A 7 -17.28 19.09 9.88
C MET A 7 -17.35 20.58 9.53
N ALA A 8 -16.21 21.27 9.42
CA ALA A 8 -16.17 22.68 9.03
C ALA A 8 -16.27 22.88 7.49
N CYS A 9 -16.16 21.81 6.71
CA CYS A 9 -16.30 21.86 5.27
C CYS A 9 -17.77 21.68 4.88
N THR A 10 -18.53 22.77 4.79
CA THR A 10 -19.88 22.77 4.22
C THR A 10 -19.79 22.75 2.69
N GLY A 11 -19.43 21.61 2.13
CA GLY A 11 -19.37 21.33 0.70
C GLY A 11 -19.30 19.81 0.48
N GLY A 12 -19.79 19.31 -0.66
CA GLY A 12 -19.63 17.89 -1.01
C GLY A 12 -18.16 17.50 -0.97
N ILE A 13 -17.84 16.24 -0.66
CA ILE A 13 -16.48 15.71 -0.72
C ILE A 13 -16.03 15.80 -2.18
N GLN A 14 -15.42 16.93 -2.54
CA GLN A 14 -14.65 17.06 -3.76
C GLN A 14 -13.33 16.37 -3.44
N PHE A 15 -13.06 15.24 -4.10
CA PHE A 15 -11.71 14.71 -4.16
C PHE A 15 -10.85 15.87 -4.64
N LEU A 16 -9.97 16.37 -3.76
CA LEU A 16 -9.09 17.49 -4.05
C LEU A 16 -8.51 17.26 -5.44
N ASN A 17 -8.71 18.20 -6.37
CA ASN A 17 -8.10 18.17 -7.68
C ASN A 17 -6.61 18.51 -7.50
N ILE A 18 -5.89 17.59 -6.88
CA ILE A 18 -4.45 17.66 -6.70
C ILE A 18 -3.90 17.17 -8.03
N GLU A 19 -3.07 17.98 -8.67
CA GLU A 19 -2.22 17.59 -9.80
C GLU A 19 -1.16 16.56 -9.31
N TYR A 20 -1.60 15.41 -8.81
CA TYR A 20 -0.78 14.21 -8.97
C TYR A 20 -0.65 14.03 -10.48
N GLY A 21 0.52 13.59 -10.97
CA GLY A 21 0.72 13.34 -12.40
C GLY A 21 -0.27 12.32 -12.97
N GLU A 22 0.10 11.61 -14.03
CA GLU A 22 -0.76 10.53 -14.57
C GLU A 22 -0.87 9.36 -13.55
N LEU A 23 -1.76 9.50 -12.57
CA LEU A 23 -2.08 8.48 -11.57
C LEU A 23 -3.01 7.46 -12.22
N SER A 24 -2.47 6.28 -12.50
CA SER A 24 -3.23 5.16 -13.03
C SER A 24 -3.65 4.24 -11.89
N LEU A 25 -4.94 4.24 -11.54
CA LEU A 25 -5.49 3.34 -10.52
C LEU A 25 -5.47 1.89 -11.00
N ASN A 26 -5.21 0.96 -10.09
CA ASN A 26 -5.22 -0.47 -10.38
C ASN A 26 -6.66 -0.97 -10.56
N LYS A 27 -6.95 -1.53 -11.74
CA LYS A 27 -8.27 -2.05 -12.10
C LYS A 27 -8.56 -3.44 -11.52
N SER A 28 -7.55 -4.15 -11.00
CA SER A 28 -7.77 -5.45 -10.33
C SER A 28 -8.42 -5.28 -8.95
N LEU A 29 -8.36 -4.08 -8.39
CA LEU A 29 -8.87 -3.76 -7.06
C LEU A 29 -10.41 -3.63 -7.10
N THR A 30 -11.13 -4.63 -6.60
CA THR A 30 -12.60 -4.65 -6.66
C THR A 30 -13.21 -5.18 -5.38
N PHE A 31 -14.37 -4.66 -4.97
CA PHE A 31 -15.09 -5.22 -3.83
C PHE A 31 -15.64 -6.62 -4.16
N ASP A 32 -15.54 -7.53 -3.20
CA ASP A 32 -16.13 -8.85 -3.29
C ASP A 32 -17.67 -8.72 -3.38
N LYS A 33 -18.27 -9.40 -4.35
CA LYS A 33 -19.71 -9.30 -4.65
C LYS A 33 -20.59 -9.88 -3.53
N THR A 34 -20.05 -10.81 -2.77
CA THR A 34 -20.75 -11.55 -1.72
C THR A 34 -20.35 -11.00 -0.34
N ARG A 35 -19.06 -10.77 -0.12
CA ARG A 35 -18.50 -10.22 1.12
C ARG A 35 -18.19 -8.74 0.93
N LYS A 36 -19.18 -7.88 1.14
CA LYS A 36 -19.05 -6.43 0.88
C LYS A 36 -17.91 -5.73 1.64
N GLU A 37 -17.41 -6.36 2.70
CA GLU A 37 -16.31 -5.85 3.53
C GLU A 37 -14.92 -6.28 3.00
N ALA A 38 -14.86 -7.23 2.06
CA ALA A 38 -13.62 -7.74 1.48
C ALA A 38 -13.31 -7.11 0.11
N LEU A 39 -12.02 -6.93 -0.16
CA LEU A 39 -11.53 -6.38 -1.43
C LEU A 39 -10.69 -7.44 -2.15
N ASN A 40 -11.08 -7.80 -3.36
CA ASN A 40 -10.33 -8.69 -4.24
C ASN A 40 -9.24 -7.92 -4.97
N SER A 41 -8.04 -8.51 -5.04
CA SER A 41 -6.91 -7.95 -5.77
C SER A 41 -5.88 -9.01 -6.14
N ASP A 42 -4.87 -8.60 -6.91
CA ASP A 42 -3.60 -9.31 -7.02
C ASP A 42 -2.67 -8.89 -5.87
N LEU A 43 -1.92 -9.87 -5.37
CA LEU A 43 -0.87 -9.76 -4.37
C LEU A 43 0.48 -9.60 -5.08
N ALA A 44 1.32 -8.74 -4.53
CA ALA A 44 2.69 -8.55 -4.97
C ALA A 44 3.67 -8.64 -3.80
N ALA A 45 4.91 -9.03 -4.08
CA ALA A 45 6.01 -9.09 -3.13
C ALA A 45 6.99 -7.94 -3.38
N PHE A 46 7.67 -7.54 -2.31
CA PHE A 46 8.82 -6.65 -2.40
C PHE A 46 10.06 -7.47 -2.76
N VAL A 47 10.80 -7.04 -3.78
CA VAL A 47 11.99 -7.74 -4.29
C VAL A 47 13.18 -6.80 -4.32
N ASP A 48 14.40 -7.33 -4.17
CA ASP A 48 15.67 -6.57 -4.25
C ASP A 48 15.79 -5.36 -3.31
N CYS A 49 14.99 -5.31 -2.24
CA CYS A 49 15.06 -4.27 -1.21
C CYS A 49 14.99 -4.85 0.20
N LYS A 50 15.40 -4.05 1.19
CA LYS A 50 15.30 -4.37 2.62
C LYS A 50 14.49 -3.31 3.35
N PHE A 51 13.80 -3.72 4.41
CA PHE A 51 13.10 -2.82 5.30
C PHE A 51 14.04 -2.30 6.39
N GLU A 52 14.20 -0.99 6.47
CA GLU A 52 14.92 -0.31 7.55
C GLU A 52 13.93 0.52 8.37
N SER A 53 13.94 0.36 9.70
CA SER A 53 13.09 1.17 10.57
C SER A 53 13.52 2.64 10.53
N ASP A 54 12.56 3.55 10.41
CA ASP A 54 12.80 5.00 10.46
C ASP A 54 12.85 5.56 11.89
N GLY A 55 12.61 4.72 12.90
CA GLY A 55 12.56 5.10 14.32
C GLY A 55 11.19 5.51 14.83
N ASP A 56 10.24 5.80 13.95
CA ASP A 56 8.87 6.22 14.28
C ASP A 56 7.85 5.08 14.10
N GLY A 57 8.33 3.86 13.89
CA GLY A 57 7.50 2.68 13.62
C GLY A 57 7.08 2.55 12.15
N ASN A 58 7.67 3.33 11.24
CA ASN A 58 7.55 3.13 9.81
C ASN A 58 8.84 2.51 9.26
N TYR A 59 8.80 2.18 7.97
CA TYR A 59 9.91 1.54 7.29
C TYR A 59 10.30 2.30 6.02
N LEU A 60 11.59 2.43 5.80
CA LEU A 60 12.19 2.75 4.51
C LEU A 60 12.52 1.46 3.78
N LEU A 61 12.34 1.48 2.46
CA LEU A 61 12.81 0.41 1.58
C LEU A 61 14.12 0.87 0.98
N VAL A 62 15.18 0.10 1.21
CA VAL A 62 16.52 0.41 0.68
C VAL A 62 17.00 -0.69 -0.26
N ASP A 63 17.65 -0.30 -1.34
CA ASP A 63 18.25 -1.25 -2.29
C ASP A 63 19.61 -1.77 -1.80
N ALA A 64 20.27 -2.59 -2.63
CA ALA A 64 21.60 -3.14 -2.33
C ALA A 64 22.70 -2.07 -2.16
N ALA A 65 22.50 -0.86 -2.68
CA ALA A 65 23.40 0.29 -2.54
C ALA A 65 23.00 1.20 -1.36
N SER A 66 22.07 0.76 -0.51
CA SER A 66 21.50 1.54 0.61
C SER A 66 20.83 2.84 0.15
N MET A 67 20.35 2.89 -1.10
CA MET A 67 19.55 4.01 -1.58
C MET A 67 18.08 3.77 -1.25
N ASN A 68 17.38 4.83 -0.81
CA ASN A 68 15.95 4.78 -0.55
C ASN A 68 15.18 4.65 -1.87
N VAL A 69 14.34 3.61 -1.95
CA VAL A 69 13.50 3.29 -3.11
C VAL A 69 12.01 3.25 -2.77
N GLY A 70 11.66 3.53 -1.51
CA GLY A 70 10.28 3.51 -1.04
C GLY A 70 10.15 3.66 0.48
N TRP A 71 8.90 3.68 0.92
CA TRP A 71 8.56 3.75 2.34
C TRP A 71 7.21 3.06 2.60
N ILE A 72 7.04 2.56 3.82
CA ILE A 72 5.80 1.97 4.33
C ILE A 72 5.51 2.56 5.70
N LYS A 73 4.35 3.20 5.84
CA LYS A 73 3.78 3.60 7.13
C LYS A 73 2.91 2.49 7.65
N VAL A 74 3.18 2.04 8.86
CA VAL A 74 2.45 0.94 9.49
C VAL A 74 1.33 1.51 10.35
N ASP A 75 0.11 1.04 10.09
CA ASP A 75 -1.11 1.48 10.76
C ASP A 75 -1.38 0.67 12.05
N VAL A 76 -0.67 -0.45 12.25
CA VAL A 76 -0.87 -1.38 13.38
C VAL A 76 0.37 -1.49 14.27
N LYS A 77 0.17 -1.51 15.59
CA LYS A 77 1.27 -1.64 16.56
C LYS A 77 1.76 -3.08 16.75
N ASP A 78 0.98 -4.06 16.33
CA ASP A 78 1.34 -5.48 16.45
C ASP A 78 2.27 -5.88 15.31
N GLY A 79 3.56 -5.97 15.66
CA GLY A 79 4.65 -6.41 14.80
C GLY A 79 4.50 -7.86 14.38
N GLY A 80 3.79 -8.07 13.27
CA GLY A 80 4.05 -9.23 12.42
C GLY A 80 5.50 -9.18 11.91
N SER A 81 6.07 -10.35 11.66
CA SER A 81 7.39 -10.44 11.02
C SER A 81 7.36 -9.71 9.68
N LEU A 82 8.22 -8.71 9.51
CA LEU A 82 8.35 -7.94 8.26
C LEU A 82 8.72 -8.83 7.07
N ASN A 83 9.33 -9.98 7.33
CA ASN A 83 9.71 -10.95 6.31
C ASN A 83 8.49 -11.57 5.60
N ASP A 84 7.30 -11.46 6.19
CA ASP A 84 6.05 -12.00 5.63
C ASP A 84 5.17 -10.89 5.01
N MET A 85 5.72 -9.68 4.84
CA MET A 85 5.00 -8.54 4.29
C MET A 85 4.91 -8.60 2.78
N TYR A 86 3.67 -8.62 2.30
CA TYR A 86 3.33 -8.44 0.89
C TYR A 86 2.72 -7.06 0.68
N CYS A 87 2.39 -6.76 -0.57
CA CYS A 87 1.67 -5.55 -0.91
C CYS A 87 0.58 -5.77 -1.95
N ILE A 88 -0.35 -4.83 -1.99
CA ILE A 88 -1.36 -4.68 -3.04
C ILE A 88 -1.13 -3.33 -3.70
N VAL A 89 -0.89 -3.32 -5.01
CA VAL A 89 -0.75 -2.08 -5.79
C VAL A 89 -2.12 -1.43 -5.94
N VAL A 90 -2.27 -0.21 -5.45
CA VAL A 90 -3.49 0.60 -5.55
C VAL A 90 -3.45 1.49 -6.78
N GLY A 91 -2.28 2.00 -7.11
CA GLY A 91 -2.10 2.87 -8.25
C GLY A 91 -0.64 3.03 -8.63
N LYS A 92 -0.43 3.54 -9.82
CA LYS A 92 0.88 3.84 -10.38
C LYS A 92 0.99 5.33 -10.62
N GLU A 93 2.06 5.94 -10.16
CA GLU A 93 2.44 7.32 -10.46
C GLU A 93 3.65 7.32 -11.38
N LYS A 94 3.61 8.19 -12.39
CA LYS A 94 4.75 8.47 -13.25
C LYS A 94 5.33 9.83 -12.88
N LYS A 95 6.50 9.83 -12.23
CA LYS A 95 7.29 11.05 -11.94
C LYS A 95 8.55 11.03 -12.80
N ASP A 96 8.59 11.90 -13.80
CA ASP A 96 9.72 12.01 -14.73
C ASP A 96 10.11 10.67 -15.38
N LYS A 97 11.30 10.15 -15.04
CA LYS A 97 11.89 8.91 -15.56
C LYS A 97 11.65 7.69 -14.66
N VAL A 98 11.09 7.88 -13.47
CA VAL A 98 10.92 6.83 -12.47
C VAL A 98 9.44 6.61 -12.20
N GLU A 99 9.00 5.36 -12.36
CA GLU A 99 7.63 4.96 -12.07
C GLU A 99 7.56 4.41 -10.64
N GLY A 100 6.56 4.85 -9.90
CA GLY A 100 6.29 4.41 -8.54
C GLY A 100 4.92 3.78 -8.41
N TYR A 101 4.80 2.80 -7.52
CA TYR A 101 3.52 2.27 -7.06
C TYR A 101 3.15 2.87 -5.72
N PHE A 102 1.87 3.21 -5.58
CA PHE A 102 1.22 3.33 -4.28
C PHE A 102 0.68 1.97 -3.88
N VAL A 103 0.97 1.54 -2.65
CA VAL A 103 0.66 0.19 -2.19
C VAL A 103 -0.03 0.18 -0.83
N LEU A 104 -0.84 -0.86 -0.59
CA LEU A 104 -1.23 -1.29 0.74
C LEU A 104 -0.25 -2.36 1.21
N ALA A 105 0.32 -2.21 2.39
CA ALA A 105 1.10 -3.26 3.03
C ALA A 105 0.15 -4.26 3.69
N VAL A 106 0.38 -5.55 3.45
CA VAL A 106 -0.52 -6.61 3.91
C VAL A 106 0.25 -7.78 4.50
N LEU A 107 -0.38 -8.45 5.48
CA LEU A 107 0.11 -9.69 6.07
C LEU A 107 -0.91 -10.80 5.86
N TRP A 108 -0.42 -12.03 5.70
CA TRP A 108 -1.28 -13.20 5.69
C TRP A 108 -2.06 -13.30 7.02
N ASN A 109 -3.36 -13.58 6.93
CA ASN A 109 -4.25 -13.59 8.10
C ASN A 109 -4.56 -15.02 8.63
N GLY A 110 -3.83 -16.04 8.17
CA GLY A 110 -4.02 -17.43 8.62
C GLY A 110 -5.04 -18.24 7.78
N SER A 111 -5.89 -17.57 7.01
CA SER A 111 -6.83 -18.21 6.07
C SER A 111 -6.24 -18.26 4.66
N ALA A 112 -6.60 -19.29 3.89
CA ALA A 112 -6.16 -19.41 2.51
C ALA A 112 -6.58 -18.18 1.68
N ASN A 113 -5.62 -17.51 1.05
CA ASN A 113 -5.82 -16.34 0.18
C ASN A 113 -6.40 -15.09 0.87
N GLU A 114 -6.38 -15.02 2.20
CA GLU A 114 -6.83 -13.83 2.93
C GLU A 114 -5.66 -13.11 3.58
N TYR A 115 -5.64 -11.79 3.38
CA TYR A 115 -4.64 -10.90 3.87
C TYR A 115 -5.30 -9.77 4.63
N ARG A 116 -4.65 -9.29 5.68
CA ARG A 116 -5.07 -8.12 6.42
C ARG A 116 -4.20 -6.94 6.08
N ARG A 117 -4.78 -5.74 5.98
CA ARG A 117 -4.01 -4.51 5.82
C ARG A 117 -3.26 -4.21 7.12
N VAL A 118 -1.98 -3.85 6.98
CA VAL A 118 -1.14 -3.41 8.09
C VAL A 118 -0.53 -2.03 7.86
N GLY A 119 -0.61 -1.49 6.66
CA GLY A 119 -0.04 -0.18 6.36
C GLY A 119 -0.28 0.27 4.93
N LEU A 120 0.40 1.36 4.57
CA LEU A 120 0.35 1.96 3.25
C LEU A 120 1.73 2.52 2.89
N GLY A 121 2.01 2.66 1.60
CA GLY A 121 3.24 3.30 1.19
C GLY A 121 3.41 3.52 -0.29
N ALA A 122 4.65 3.82 -0.65
CA ALA A 122 5.06 4.03 -2.02
C ALA A 122 6.42 3.38 -2.27
N VAL A 123 6.61 2.81 -3.46
CA VAL A 123 7.84 2.11 -3.83
C VAL A 123 8.06 2.21 -5.34
N GLU A 124 9.30 2.30 -5.77
CA GLU A 124 9.65 2.21 -7.19
C GLU A 124 9.15 0.88 -7.81
N CYS A 125 8.58 0.95 -9.02
CA CYS A 125 7.90 -0.20 -9.64
C CYS A 125 8.80 -1.44 -9.81
N ARG A 126 10.11 -1.25 -9.99
CA ARG A 126 11.06 -2.35 -10.20
C ARG A 126 11.30 -3.21 -8.95
N PHE A 127 10.91 -2.75 -7.76
CA PHE A 127 11.03 -3.49 -6.50
C PHE A 127 9.72 -4.19 -6.11
N VAL A 128 8.78 -4.33 -7.05
CA VAL A 128 7.49 -4.99 -6.83
C VAL A 128 7.27 -6.04 -7.91
N GLU A 129 7.08 -7.29 -7.49
CA GLU A 129 6.80 -8.41 -8.39
C GLU A 129 5.46 -9.07 -8.03
N LYS A 130 4.69 -9.46 -9.05
CA LYS A 130 3.41 -10.14 -8.85
C LYS A 130 3.64 -11.51 -8.22
N ALA A 131 2.95 -11.80 -7.12
CA ALA A 131 3.10 -13.03 -6.35
C ALA A 131 1.90 -13.98 -6.53
N GLN A 132 0.68 -13.45 -6.44
CA GLN A 132 -0.54 -14.26 -6.47
C GLN A 132 -1.72 -13.45 -7.02
N GLU A 133 -2.65 -14.11 -7.71
CA GLU A 133 -3.89 -13.51 -8.19
C GLU A 133 -5.07 -13.81 -7.27
N ASN A 134 -6.08 -12.94 -7.31
CA ASN A 134 -7.39 -13.16 -6.67
C ASN A 134 -7.30 -13.45 -5.16
N VAL A 135 -6.55 -12.62 -4.44
CA VAL A 135 -6.52 -12.61 -2.98
C VAL A 135 -7.60 -11.69 -2.43
N ALA A 136 -8.09 -12.00 -1.23
CA ALA A 136 -9.02 -11.17 -0.50
C ALA A 136 -8.27 -10.38 0.58
N LEU A 137 -8.41 -9.07 0.56
CA LEU A 137 -8.05 -8.18 1.65
C LEU A 137 -9.26 -8.05 2.59
N VAL A 138 -9.06 -8.42 3.86
CA VAL A 138 -10.06 -8.44 4.94
C VAL A 138 -9.64 -7.59 6.13
#